data_AF-A0A645I1J1-F1
#
_entry.id   AF-A0A645I1J1-F1
#
_cell.length_a   1.000
_cell.length_b   1.000
_cell.length_c   1.000
_cell.angle_alpha   90.00
_cell.angle_beta   90.00
_cell.angle_gamma   90.00
#
_symmetry.space_group_name_H-M   'P 1'
#
loop_
_entity.id
_entity.type
_entity.pdbx_description
1 polymer ?
#
loop_
_entity_poly.entity_id
_entity_poly.type
_entity_poly.pdbx_seq_one_letter_code
_entity_poly.pdbx_strand_id
1 'polypeptide(L)'
;MAEAYGWGKFFGITFPWIIDLGSRLAGVDVYGVEGFYIPYFYALSDQIGANISGLLFLKRTEGSWKAGFYRYIHHPVMLASLFVIILVPLGLLGARVLGFSPTTQTFTALETIAANLCWIPPLAGWLNEKYR
;
A
#
# COMPACT_ATOMS: atom_id res chain seq x y z
N MET A 1 11.59 -8.98 -11.45
CA MET A 1 10.71 -8.57 -10.32
C MET A 1 11.29 -7.44 -9.47
N ALA A 2 12.55 -7.52 -9.02
CA ALA A 2 13.15 -6.48 -8.16
C ALA A 2 13.16 -5.06 -8.78
N GLU A 3 13.43 -4.93 -10.09
CA GLU A 3 13.48 -3.63 -10.78
C GLU A 3 12.11 -2.96 -10.91
N ALA A 4 11.07 -3.72 -11.29
CA ALA A 4 9.69 -3.24 -11.34
C ALA A 4 9.16 -2.85 -9.94
N TYR A 5 9.59 -3.59 -8.92
CA TYR A 5 9.32 -3.26 -7.52
C TYR A 5 10.03 -1.97 -7.08
N GLY A 6 11.26 -1.74 -7.54
CA GLY A 6 12.02 -0.51 -7.29
C GLY A 6 11.38 0.75 -7.92
N TRP A 7 10.91 0.66 -9.16
CA TRP A 7 10.17 1.75 -9.80
C TRP A 7 8.85 2.05 -9.10
N GLY A 8 8.12 1.01 -8.66
CA GLY A 8 6.91 1.17 -7.85
C GLY A 8 7.17 1.94 -6.56
N LYS A 9 8.31 1.68 -5.89
CA LYS A 9 8.74 2.40 -4.69
C LYS A 9 9.04 3.88 -4.94
N PHE A 10 9.74 4.21 -6.02
CA PHE A 10 10.09 5.59 -6.34
C PHE A 10 8.84 6.46 -6.58
N PHE A 11 7.92 6.00 -7.44
CA PHE A 11 6.67 6.72 -7.68
C PHE A 11 5.77 6.77 -6.43
N GLY A 12 5.85 5.72 -5.61
CA GLY A 12 5.12 5.64 -4.34
C GLY A 12 5.54 6.67 -3.29
N ILE A 13 6.75 7.23 -3.38
CA ILE A 13 7.20 8.25 -2.43
C ILE A 13 6.68 9.64 -2.81
N THR A 14 6.60 9.98 -4.11
CA THR A 14 6.25 11.34 -4.57
C THR A 14 4.74 11.59 -4.60
N PHE A 15 3.96 10.57 -4.96
CA PHE A 15 2.51 10.68 -5.10
C PHE A 15 1.78 11.14 -3.81
N PRO A 16 2.13 10.65 -2.59
CA PRO A 16 1.49 11.08 -1.35
C PRO A 16 1.66 12.56 -1.02
N TRP A 17 2.82 13.16 -1.33
CA TRP A 17 3.05 14.59 -1.11
C TRP A 17 2.14 15.47 -1.96
N ILE A 18 1.89 15.07 -3.20
CA ILE A 18 0.99 15.79 -4.11
C ILE A 18 -0.44 15.75 -3.57
N ILE A 19 -0.87 14.58 -3.09
CA ILE A 19 -2.19 14.42 -2.48
C ILE A 19 -2.32 15.28 -1.22
N ASP A 20 -1.39 15.18 -0.27
CA ASP A 20 -1.43 15.96 0.98
C ASP A 20 -1.49 17.47 0.72
N LEU A 21 -0.65 17.97 -0.19
CA LEU A 21 -0.67 19.38 -0.58
C LEU A 21 -2.03 19.78 -1.20
N GLY A 22 -2.55 18.99 -2.14
CA GLY A 22 -3.84 19.24 -2.76
C GLY A 22 -5.00 19.24 -1.76
N SER A 23 -5.01 18.28 -0.83
CA SER A 23 -6.02 18.16 0.23
C SER A 23 -6.01 19.38 1.16
N ARG A 24 -4.82 19.85 1.56
CA ARG A 24 -4.68 21.05 2.39
C ARG A 24 -5.16 22.31 1.67
N LEU A 25 -4.84 22.44 0.39
CA LEU A 25 -5.31 23.55 -0.45
C LEU A 25 -6.83 23.54 -0.64
N ALA A 26 -7.46 22.35 -0.63
CA ALA A 26 -8.90 22.16 -0.68
C ALA A 26 -9.61 22.32 0.68
N GLY A 27 -8.87 22.58 1.77
CA GLY A 27 -9.43 22.77 3.11
C GLY A 27 -9.84 21.47 3.83
N VAL A 28 -9.36 20.32 3.38
CA VAL A 28 -9.63 19.02 4.01
C VAL A 28 -9.03 18.97 5.41
N ASP A 29 -9.79 18.48 6.39
CA ASP A 29 -9.23 18.16 7.70
C ASP A 29 -8.35 16.90 7.63
N VAL A 30 -7.04 17.12 7.48
CA VAL A 30 -6.01 16.09 7.39
C VAL A 30 -5.95 15.21 8.66
N TYR A 31 -6.41 15.73 9.79
CA TYR A 31 -6.41 15.02 11.08
C TYR A 31 -7.75 14.32 11.38
N GLY A 32 -8.78 14.64 10.61
CA GLY A 32 -10.13 14.09 10.73
C GLY A 32 -10.35 12.84 9.87
N VAL A 33 -11.62 12.40 9.84
CA VAL A 33 -12.05 11.26 9.00
C VAL A 33 -11.80 11.53 7.52
N GLU A 34 -11.97 12.78 7.07
CA GLU A 34 -11.78 13.16 5.68
C GLU A 34 -10.33 12.97 5.22
N GLY A 35 -9.34 13.18 6.09
CA GLY A 35 -7.92 13.05 5.78
C GLY A 35 -7.34 11.63 5.87
N PHE A 36 -8.13 10.60 6.21
CA PHE A 36 -7.63 9.24 6.50
C PHE A 36 -6.82 8.62 5.36
N TYR A 37 -7.08 9.00 4.11
CA TYR A 37 -6.41 8.48 2.93
C TYR A 37 -4.97 9.01 2.78
N ILE A 38 -4.64 10.15 3.40
CA ILE A 38 -3.31 10.76 3.31
C ILE A 38 -2.24 9.83 3.93
N PRO A 39 -2.34 9.43 5.22
CA PRO A 39 -1.38 8.48 5.80
C PRO A 39 -1.40 7.12 5.11
N TYR A 40 -2.55 6.70 4.57
CA TYR A 40 -2.64 5.50 3.74
C TYR A 40 -1.73 5.57 2.49
N PHE A 41 -1.80 6.67 1.73
CA PHE A 41 -0.94 6.83 0.56
C PHE A 41 0.53 6.95 0.94
N TYR A 42 0.86 7.67 2.02
CA TYR A 42 2.24 7.75 2.52
C TYR A 42 2.82 6.38 2.90
N ALA A 43 2.01 5.51 3.51
CA ALA A 43 2.48 4.21 3.99
C ALA A 43 2.49 3.11 2.92
N LEU A 44 1.62 3.19 1.90
CA LEU A 44 1.33 2.06 1.03
C LEU A 44 1.44 2.33 -0.48
N SER A 45 1.73 3.56 -0.91
CA SER A 45 1.79 3.85 -2.35
C SER A 45 2.87 3.03 -3.07
N ASP A 46 3.94 2.66 -2.38
CA ASP A 46 4.94 1.71 -2.88
C ASP A 46 4.38 0.30 -3.09
N GLN A 47 3.60 -0.22 -2.15
CA GLN A 47 2.95 -1.52 -2.25
C GLN A 47 1.92 -1.54 -3.36
N ILE A 48 1.12 -0.46 -3.51
CA ILE A 48 0.16 -0.32 -4.60
C ILE A 48 0.90 -0.38 -5.95
N GLY A 49 1.98 0.39 -6.08
CA GLY A 49 2.82 0.40 -7.29
C GLY A 49 3.43 -0.98 -7.58
N ALA A 50 3.94 -1.66 -6.56
CA ALA A 50 4.46 -3.03 -6.66
C ALA A 50 3.37 -4.04 -7.07
N ASN A 51 2.15 -3.90 -6.56
CA ASN A 51 1.05 -4.81 -6.83
C ASN A 51 0.55 -4.69 -8.28
N ILE A 52 0.36 -3.45 -8.75
CA ILE A 52 0.00 -3.16 -10.15
C ILE A 52 1.11 -3.63 -11.09
N SER A 53 2.37 -3.30 -10.78
CA SER A 53 3.52 -3.68 -11.60
C SER A 53 3.70 -5.20 -11.65
N GLY A 54 3.47 -5.90 -10.53
CA GLY A 54 3.50 -7.35 -10.47
C GLY A 54 2.41 -8.00 -11.32
N LEU A 55 1.17 -7.47 -11.30
CA LEU A 55 0.11 -7.94 -12.18
C LEU A 55 0.44 -7.74 -13.66
N LEU A 56 0.96 -6.57 -14.03
CA LEU A 56 1.37 -6.27 -15.40
C LEU A 56 2.52 -7.17 -15.86
N PHE A 57 3.48 -7.46 -14.96
CA PHE A 57 4.56 -8.39 -15.23
C PHE A 57 4.01 -9.80 -15.49
N LEU A 58 3.17 -10.34 -14.61
CA LEU A 58 2.55 -11.66 -14.79
C LEU A 58 1.72 -11.72 -16.09
N LYS A 59 0.96 -10.67 -16.40
CA LYS A 59 0.23 -10.56 -17.66
C LYS A 59 1.14 -10.60 -18.89
N ARG A 60 2.33 -9.99 -18.82
CA ARG A 60 3.32 -10.01 -19.92
C ARG A 60 3.96 -11.40 -20.05
N THR A 61 4.27 -12.06 -18.93
CA THR A 61 4.89 -13.38 -18.91
C THR A 61 3.94 -14.48 -19.40
N GLU A 62 2.67 -14.44 -18.97
CA GLU A 62 1.66 -15.45 -19.30
C GLU A 62 0.96 -15.22 -20.65
N GLY A 63 1.26 -14.10 -21.34
CA GLY A 63 0.71 -13.74 -22.65
C GLY A 63 -0.79 -13.41 -22.69
N SER A 64 -1.53 -13.65 -21.60
CA SER A 64 -2.97 -13.37 -21.51
C SER A 64 -3.37 -12.83 -20.14
N TRP A 65 -4.44 -12.02 -20.11
CA TRP A 65 -4.99 -11.50 -18.86
C TRP A 65 -5.52 -12.61 -17.94
N LYS A 66 -6.19 -13.61 -18.50
CA LYS A 66 -6.76 -14.72 -17.71
C LYS A 66 -5.68 -15.52 -16.97
N ALA A 67 -4.60 -15.89 -17.67
CA ALA A 67 -3.49 -16.62 -17.06
C ALA A 67 -2.69 -15.75 -16.08
N GLY A 68 -2.47 -14.46 -16.41
CA GLY A 68 -1.83 -13.51 -15.50
C GLY A 68 -2.58 -13.32 -14.18
N PHE A 69 -3.91 -13.15 -14.23
CA PHE A 69 -4.75 -13.09 -13.03
C PHE A 69 -4.77 -14.42 -12.27
N TYR A 70 -4.84 -15.55 -12.96
CA TYR A 70 -4.78 -16.86 -12.33
C TYR A 70 -3.46 -17.04 -11.56
N ARG A 71 -2.33 -16.64 -12.16
CA ARG A 71 -1.03 -16.69 -11.49
C ARG A 71 -0.94 -15.70 -10.33
N TYR A 72 -1.54 -14.52 -10.47
CA TYR A 72 -1.59 -13.50 -9.42
C TYR A 72 -2.27 -14.04 -8.15
N ILE A 73 -3.45 -14.67 -8.27
CA ILE A 73 -4.19 -15.18 -7.11
C ILE A 73 -3.53 -16.40 -6.45
N HIS A 74 -2.54 -17.01 -7.10
CA HIS A 74 -1.73 -18.09 -6.52
C HIS A 74 -0.34 -17.60 -6.07
N HIS A 75 -0.04 -16.31 -6.21
CA HIS A 75 1.26 -15.76 -5.85
C HIS A 75 1.20 -15.18 -4.42
N PRO A 76 1.89 -15.78 -3.43
CA PRO A 76 1.76 -15.41 -2.02
C PRO A 76 2.11 -13.94 -1.75
N VAL A 77 3.14 -13.42 -2.42
CA VAL A 77 3.55 -12.01 -2.28
C VAL A 77 2.47 -11.05 -2.81
N MET A 78 1.79 -11.40 -3.91
CA MET A 78 0.78 -10.52 -4.52
C MET A 78 -0.46 -10.47 -3.63
N LEU A 79 -0.89 -11.62 -3.12
CA LEU A 79 -1.99 -11.72 -2.18
C LEU A 79 -1.70 -10.99 -0.86
N ALA A 80 -0.50 -11.19 -0.29
CA ALA A 80 -0.09 -10.53 0.94
C ALA A 80 -0.05 -9.00 0.77
N SER A 81 0.49 -8.52 -0.36
CA SER A 81 0.47 -7.09 -0.69
C SER A 81 -0.96 -6.56 -0.86
N LEU A 82 -1.83 -7.28 -1.57
CA LEU A 82 -3.22 -6.89 -1.75
C LEU A 82 -3.97 -6.82 -0.42
N PHE A 83 -3.73 -7.78 0.46
CA PHE A 83 -4.30 -7.83 1.79
C PHE A 83 -3.92 -6.60 2.62
N VAL A 84 -2.64 -6.22 2.62
CA VAL A 84 -2.17 -5.02 3.33
C VAL A 84 -2.79 -3.75 2.73
N ILE A 85 -2.83 -3.64 1.40
CA ILE A 85 -3.43 -2.50 0.69
C ILE A 85 -4.91 -2.31 1.08
N ILE A 86 -5.63 -3.39 1.37
CA ILE A 86 -7.05 -3.33 1.76
C ILE A 86 -7.21 -3.12 3.27
N LEU A 87 -6.45 -3.84 4.10
CA LEU A 87 -6.68 -3.86 5.54
C LEU A 87 -6.23 -2.58 6.24
N VAL A 88 -5.11 -2.00 5.84
CA VAL A 88 -4.58 -0.78 6.45
C VAL A 88 -5.52 0.43 6.31
N PRO A 89 -6.08 0.78 5.13
CA PRO A 89 -7.01 1.91 5.03
C PRO A 89 -8.30 1.66 5.83
N LEU A 90 -8.77 0.42 5.92
CA LEU A 90 -9.92 0.08 6.77
C LEU A 90 -9.58 0.28 8.26
N GLY A 91 -8.38 -0.09 8.69
CA GLY A 91 -7.89 0.17 10.04
C GLY A 91 -7.76 1.66 10.36
N LEU A 92 -7.18 2.44 9.44
CA LEU A 92 -7.04 3.89 9.56
C LEU A 92 -8.41 4.58 9.62
N LEU A 93 -9.33 4.20 8.72
CA LEU A 93 -10.70 4.72 8.72
C LEU A 93 -11.43 4.36 10.01
N GLY A 94 -11.33 3.11 10.46
CA GLY A 94 -11.91 2.65 11.73
C GLY A 94 -11.36 3.42 12.93
N ALA A 95 -10.04 3.62 12.99
CA ALA A 95 -9.40 4.40 14.04
C ALA A 95 -9.93 5.84 14.05
N ARG A 96 -10.03 6.48 12.88
CA ARG A 96 -10.60 7.83 12.74
C ARG A 96 -12.06 7.90 13.19
N VAL A 97 -12.89 6.94 12.80
CA VAL A 97 -14.31 6.85 13.22
C VAL A 97 -14.44 6.65 14.73
N LEU A 98 -13.51 5.92 15.35
CA LEU A 98 -13.45 5.74 16.81
C LEU A 98 -12.85 6.95 17.56
N GLY A 99 -12.52 8.03 16.85
CA GLY A 99 -12.04 9.29 17.43
C GLY A 99 -10.52 9.42 17.55
N PHE A 100 -9.74 8.50 16.99
CA PHE A 100 -8.28 8.64 16.95
C PHE A 100 -7.88 9.75 15.96
N SER A 101 -7.23 10.79 16.46
CA SER A 101 -6.69 11.89 15.66
C SER A 101 -5.20 12.13 15.97
N PRO A 102 -4.29 12.13 14.98
CA PRO A 102 -2.86 12.19 15.20
C PRO A 102 -2.42 13.65 15.28
N THR A 103 -2.95 14.38 16.26
CA THR A 103 -2.64 15.82 16.48
C THR A 103 -1.25 16.04 17.09
N THR A 104 -0.61 14.99 17.59
CA THR A 104 0.75 15.02 18.15
C THR A 104 1.71 14.20 17.32
N GLN A 105 2.98 14.59 17.31
CA GLN A 105 4.05 13.87 16.60
C GLN A 105 4.15 12.40 17.03
N THR A 106 3.89 12.10 18.30
CA THR A 106 3.89 10.72 18.81
C THR A 106 2.77 9.89 18.16
N PHE A 107 1.55 10.43 18.05
CA PHE A 107 0.45 9.71 17.41
C PHE A 107 0.62 9.59 15.90
N THR A 108 1.16 10.61 15.24
CA THR A 108 1.52 10.53 13.81
C THR A 108 2.58 9.45 13.57
N ALA A 109 3.60 9.37 14.43
CA ALA A 109 4.63 8.34 14.33
C ALA A 109 4.06 6.92 14.55
N LEU A 110 3.23 6.75 15.58
CA LEU A 110 2.55 5.47 15.85
C LEU A 110 1.66 5.03 14.68
N GLU A 111 0.85 5.96 14.14
CA GLU A 111 0.02 5.70 12.97
C GLU A 111 0.85 5.27 11.76
N THR A 112 1.94 5.98 11.49
CA THR A 112 2.82 5.69 10.35
C THR A 112 3.50 4.33 10.51
N ILE A 113 4.01 4.01 11.69
CA ILE A 113 4.64 2.71 11.98
C ILE A 113 3.63 1.57 11.85
N ALA A 114 2.43 1.74 12.40
CA ALA A 114 1.37 0.74 12.34
C ALA A 114 0.85 0.52 10.91
N ALA A 115 0.78 1.59 10.10
CA ALA A 115 0.37 1.51 8.70
C ALA A 115 1.47 0.97 7.78
N ASN A 116 2.74 1.11 8.16
CA ASN A 116 3.89 0.68 7.36
C ASN A 116 4.15 -0.83 7.47
N LEU A 117 3.32 -1.61 6.78
CA LEU A 117 3.37 -3.07 6.73
C LEU A 117 4.07 -3.60 5.46
N CYS A 118 4.99 -2.82 4.88
CA CYS A 118 5.69 -3.17 3.62
C CYS A 118 6.59 -4.40 3.69
N TRP A 119 6.88 -4.89 4.89
CA TRP A 119 7.66 -6.11 5.14
C TRP A 119 6.84 -7.40 5.05
N ILE A 120 5.50 -7.33 5.13
CA ILE A 120 4.62 -8.52 5.09
C ILE A 120 4.74 -9.28 3.76
N PRO A 121 4.72 -8.64 2.57
CA PRO A 121 4.82 -9.38 1.31
C PRO A 121 6.17 -10.12 1.12
N PRO A 122 7.34 -9.52 1.40
CA PRO A 122 8.60 -10.26 1.43
C PRO A 122 8.60 -11.44 2.41
N LEU A 123 8.05 -11.25 3.61
CA LEU A 123 7.95 -12.32 4.60
C LEU A 123 7.07 -13.47 4.09
N ALA A 124 5.93 -13.17 3.49
CA ALA A 124 5.04 -14.16 2.88
C ALA A 124 5.73 -14.92 1.74
N GLY A 125 6.59 -14.25 0.96
CA GLY A 125 7.45 -14.88 -0.03
C GLY A 125 8.47 -15.83 0.58
N TRP A 126 9.15 -15.40 1.65
CA TRP A 126 10.14 -16.22 2.36
C TRP A 126 9.52 -17.45 3.04
N LEU A 127 8.40 -17.30 3.74
CA LEU A 127 7.71 -18.43 4.38
C LEU A 127 7.17 -19.43 3.36
N ASN A 128 6.94 -19.00 2.13
CA ASN A 128 6.42 -19.81 1.05
C ASN A 128 7.51 -20.17 0.02
N GLU A 129 8.75 -20.34 0.47
CA GLU A 129 9.96 -20.69 -0.31
C GLU A 129 9.86 -21.99 -1.13
N LYS A 130 8.68 -22.63 -1.14
CA LYS A 130 8.31 -23.76 -1.99
C LYS A 130 8.09 -23.40 -3.47
N TYR A 131 8.13 -22.13 -3.85
CA TYR A 131 7.98 -21.65 -5.24
C TYR A 131 9.30 -21.18 -5.88
N ARG A 132 10.40 -21.88 -5.58
CA ARG A 132 11.64 -21.82 -6.36
C ARG A 132 11.51 -22.61 -7.66
#